data_AF-A0A1E1WCI6-F1
#
_entry.id   AF-A0A1E1WCI6-F1
#
_cell.length_a   1.000
_cell.length_b   1.000
_cell.length_c   1.000
_cell.angle_alpha   90.00
_cell.angle_beta   90.00
_cell.angle_gamma   90.00
#
_symmetry.space_group_name_H-M   'P 1'
#
loop_
_entity.id
_entity.type
_entity.pdbx_description
1 polymer ?
#
loop_
_entity_poly.entity_id
_entity_poly.type
_entity_poly.pdbx_seq_one_letter_code
_entity_poly.pdbx_strand_id
1 'polypeptide(L)'
;VDSKTKRKSNKRLKVLNPIKLNTSKVINMAGEVVVDALPYIDQGYDDPGVREAALAMVEEECRRYRPTKNYLENAGPDPSSAFETQAIQREMERVQQRLPMEPLSMKRYELPPPP
;
A
#
# COMPACT_ATOMS: atom_id res chain seq x y z
N VAL A 1 36.05 -34.02 63.14
CA VAL A 1 35.33 -34.51 61.94
C VAL A 1 34.42 -33.38 61.48
N ASP A 2 35.00 -32.40 60.77
CA ASP A 2 34.35 -31.12 60.49
C ASP A 2 34.02 -31.01 59.01
N SER A 3 32.75 -31.24 58.69
CA SER A 3 32.22 -31.20 57.34
C SER A 3 31.52 -29.87 57.11
N LYS A 4 32.20 -28.99 56.36
CA LYS A 4 31.63 -27.78 55.74
C LYS A 4 30.35 -28.13 54.96
N THR A 5 29.29 -27.33 55.09
CA THR A 5 28.27 -27.23 54.03
C THR A 5 27.69 -25.80 53.97
N LYS A 6 28.13 -25.05 52.95
CA LYS A 6 27.56 -23.77 52.51
C LYS A 6 26.17 -24.01 51.91
N ARG A 7 25.11 -23.45 52.50
CA ARG A 7 23.80 -23.34 51.83
C ARG A 7 23.83 -22.15 50.88
N LYS A 8 24.00 -22.42 49.57
CA LYS A 8 23.84 -21.44 48.49
C LYS A 8 22.37 -21.38 48.05
N SER A 9 21.83 -20.16 48.05
CA SER A 9 20.79 -19.59 47.19
C SER A 9 19.77 -20.53 46.52
N ASN A 10 18.51 -20.45 46.94
CA ASN A 10 17.37 -20.77 46.09
C ASN A 10 16.53 -19.50 45.89
N LYS A 11 16.80 -18.77 44.80
CA LYS A 11 15.88 -17.75 44.28
C LYS A 11 14.70 -18.49 43.69
N ARG A 12 13.60 -18.52 44.45
CA ARG A 12 12.28 -19.00 44.04
C ARG A 12 11.92 -18.37 42.68
N LEU A 13 11.97 -19.15 41.60
CA LEU A 13 11.37 -18.72 40.33
C LEU A 13 9.91 -18.43 40.61
N LYS A 14 9.51 -17.17 40.43
CA LYS A 14 8.10 -16.80 40.39
C LYS A 14 7.52 -17.45 39.14
N VAL A 15 6.73 -18.50 39.34
CA VAL A 15 5.84 -19.05 38.32
C VAL A 15 4.98 -17.88 37.85
N LEU A 16 5.22 -17.39 36.64
CA LEU A 16 4.31 -16.43 36.02
C LEU A 16 2.96 -17.13 35.88
N ASN A 17 1.92 -16.45 36.36
CA ASN A 17 0.54 -16.90 36.26
C ASN A 17 0.22 -17.23 34.79
N PRO A 18 -0.48 -18.34 34.49
CA PRO A 18 -1.02 -18.53 33.16
C PRO A 18 -2.02 -17.39 32.92
N ILE A 19 -1.78 -16.60 31.88
CA ILE A 19 -2.76 -15.66 31.35
C ILE A 19 -4.00 -16.50 31.05
N LYS A 20 -5.07 -16.34 31.84
CA LYS A 20 -6.37 -16.89 31.51
C LYS A 20 -6.85 -16.14 30.27
N LEU A 21 -6.56 -16.67 29.08
CA LEU A 21 -7.29 -16.27 27.88
C LEU A 21 -8.76 -16.61 28.12
N ASN A 22 -9.56 -15.57 28.24
CA ASN A 22 -11.01 -15.62 28.24
C ASN A 22 -11.49 -16.03 26.84
N THR A 23 -11.50 -17.34 26.57
CA THR A 23 -11.99 -17.95 25.33
C THR A 23 -13.50 -17.81 25.12
N SER A 24 -14.23 -17.06 25.95
CA SER A 24 -15.68 -16.86 25.85
C SER A 24 -16.10 -15.50 25.29
N LYS A 25 -15.18 -14.72 24.71
CA LYS A 25 -15.52 -13.51 23.94
C LYS A 25 -15.07 -13.58 22.49
N VAL A 26 -15.12 -14.78 21.90
CA VAL A 26 -15.34 -14.88 20.46
C VAL A 26 -16.83 -14.61 20.23
N ILE A 27 -17.11 -13.34 19.97
CA ILE A 27 -18.43 -12.87 19.58
C ILE A 27 -18.70 -13.52 18.22
N ASN A 28 -19.37 -14.66 18.21
CA ASN A 28 -20.03 -15.15 17.01
C ASN A 28 -21.17 -14.17 16.71
N MET A 29 -20.83 -13.05 16.07
CA MET A 29 -21.79 -12.24 15.35
C MET A 29 -22.12 -13.02 14.08
N ALA A 30 -23.30 -13.62 14.04
CA ALA A 30 -23.81 -14.32 12.86
C ALA A 30 -23.81 -13.34 11.66
N GLY A 31 -22.77 -13.42 10.84
CA GLY A 31 -22.55 -12.53 9.68
C GLY A 31 -21.11 -12.01 9.54
N GLU A 32 -20.27 -12.07 10.58
CA GLU A 32 -18.89 -11.62 10.50
C GLU A 32 -17.97 -12.79 10.11
N VAL A 33 -17.73 -12.96 8.80
CA VAL A 33 -16.71 -13.87 8.31
C VAL A 33 -15.34 -13.27 8.66
N VAL A 34 -14.67 -13.84 9.67
CA VAL A 34 -13.29 -13.48 10.00
C VAL A 34 -12.41 -14.04 8.88
N VAL A 35 -11.89 -13.14 8.03
CA VAL A 35 -10.94 -13.50 6.98
C VAL A 35 -9.56 -13.59 7.60
N ASP A 36 -8.94 -14.77 7.50
CA ASP A 36 -7.59 -15.04 7.99
C ASP A 36 -6.58 -14.95 6.84
N ALA A 37 -5.53 -14.16 7.03
CA ALA A 37 -4.40 -14.02 6.12
C ALA A 37 -3.29 -13.31 6.90
N LEU A 38 -2.40 -14.05 7.55
CA LEU A 38 -1.48 -13.50 8.54
C LEU A 38 -0.07 -13.40 7.96
N PRO A 39 0.39 -12.21 7.53
CA PRO A 39 1.66 -12.07 6.81
C PRO A 39 2.89 -12.52 7.60
N TYR A 40 2.80 -12.51 8.94
CA TYR A 40 3.90 -12.85 9.83
C TYR A 40 3.90 -14.31 10.28
N ILE A 41 2.78 -15.01 10.13
CA ILE A 41 2.64 -16.43 10.48
C ILE A 41 2.78 -17.29 9.22
N ASP A 42 2.20 -16.86 8.12
CA ASP A 42 2.30 -17.51 6.82
C ASP A 42 3.68 -17.22 6.22
N GLN A 43 4.58 -18.20 6.23
CA GLN A 43 5.98 -18.03 5.75
C GLN A 43 6.21 -18.55 4.32
N GLY A 44 5.26 -19.29 3.75
CA GLY A 44 5.40 -19.94 2.44
C GLY A 44 4.83 -19.16 1.25
N TYR A 45 4.37 -17.92 1.45
CA TYR A 45 3.79 -17.13 0.35
C TYR A 45 4.84 -16.60 -0.64
N ASP A 46 6.10 -16.49 -0.20
CA ASP A 46 7.23 -16.05 -1.02
C ASP A 46 7.86 -17.20 -1.84
N ASP A 47 7.36 -18.43 -1.69
CA ASP A 47 7.87 -19.58 -2.44
C ASP A 47 7.65 -19.37 -3.96
N PRO A 48 8.64 -19.71 -4.80
CA PRO A 48 8.54 -19.52 -6.24
C PRO A 48 7.32 -20.23 -6.83
N GLY A 49 6.51 -19.52 -7.62
CA GLY A 49 5.32 -20.08 -8.26
C GLY A 49 4.03 -19.94 -7.46
N VAL A 50 4.09 -19.67 -6.15
CA VAL A 50 2.89 -19.53 -5.30
C VAL A 50 2.08 -18.29 -5.68
N ARG A 51 2.76 -17.15 -5.85
CA ARG A 51 2.12 -15.91 -6.27
C ARG A 51 1.52 -16.03 -7.67
N GLU A 52 2.24 -16.65 -8.60
CA GLU A 52 1.80 -16.85 -9.98
C GLU A 52 0.56 -17.75 -10.03
N ALA A 53 0.55 -18.84 -9.27
CA ALA A 53 -0.61 -19.72 -9.17
C ALA A 53 -1.81 -19.01 -8.55
N ALA A 54 -1.60 -18.21 -7.50
CA ALA A 54 -2.67 -17.42 -6.89
C ALA A 54 -3.26 -16.40 -7.87
N LEU A 55 -2.41 -15.68 -8.60
CA LEU A 55 -2.86 -14.72 -9.62
C LEU A 55 -3.63 -15.40 -10.75
N ALA A 56 -3.18 -16.57 -11.23
CA ALA A 56 -3.90 -17.32 -12.26
C ALA A 56 -5.30 -17.75 -11.82
N MET A 57 -5.44 -18.16 -10.55
CA MET A 57 -6.76 -18.48 -9.97
C MET A 57 -7.66 -17.24 -9.88
N VAL A 58 -7.12 -16.10 -9.47
CA VAL A 58 -7.87 -14.82 -9.41
C VAL A 58 -8.31 -14.38 -10.80
N GLU A 59 -7.42 -14.44 -11.79
CA GLU A 59 -7.72 -14.04 -13.17
C GLU A 59 -8.86 -14.86 -13.77
N GLU A 60 -8.86 -16.18 -13.56
CA GLU A 60 -9.90 -17.06 -14.07
C GLU A 60 -11.28 -16.74 -13.45
N GLU A 61 -11.33 -16.38 -12.16
CA GLU A 61 -12.56 -15.91 -11.52
C GLU A 61 -13.01 -14.54 -12.05
N CYS A 62 -12.09 -13.59 -12.21
CA CYS A 62 -12.38 -12.28 -12.82
C CYS A 62 -12.84 -12.38 -14.28
N ARG A 63 -12.39 -13.40 -15.02
CA ARG A 63 -12.84 -13.68 -16.39
C ARG A 63 -14.28 -14.19 -16.42
N ARG A 64 -14.66 -15.03 -15.45
CA ARG A 64 -16.01 -15.60 -15.32
C ARG A 64 -17.02 -14.58 -14.81
N TYR A 65 -16.63 -13.77 -13.83
CA TYR A 65 -17.51 -12.83 -13.14
C TYR A 65 -17.09 -11.39 -13.41
N ARG A 66 -17.93 -10.66 -14.16
CA ARG A 66 -17.75 -9.21 -14.32
C ARG A 66 -17.97 -8.51 -12.97
N PRO A 67 -17.07 -7.61 -12.54
CA PRO A 67 -17.29 -6.80 -11.34
C PRO A 67 -18.62 -6.05 -11.43
N THR A 68 -19.47 -6.22 -10.42
CA THR A 68 -20.79 -5.58 -10.34
C THR A 68 -20.79 -4.28 -9.54
N LYS A 69 -19.77 -4.10 -8.68
CA LYS A 69 -19.58 -2.90 -7.87
C LYS A 69 -18.47 -2.06 -8.48
N ASN A 70 -18.71 -0.78 -8.69
CA ASN A 70 -17.67 0.13 -9.15
C ASN A 70 -16.84 0.59 -7.94
N TYR A 71 -15.64 0.03 -7.81
CA TYR A 71 -14.72 0.37 -6.73
C TYR A 71 -14.24 1.83 -6.76
N LEU A 72 -14.50 2.55 -7.86
CA LEU A 72 -14.16 3.97 -8.00
C LEU A 72 -15.27 4.92 -7.53
N GLU A 73 -16.44 4.41 -7.12
CA GLU A 73 -17.54 5.25 -6.59
C GLU A 73 -17.11 6.13 -5.41
N ASN A 74 -16.12 5.66 -4.65
CA ASN A 74 -15.57 6.36 -3.49
C ASN A 74 -14.14 6.87 -3.71
N ALA A 75 -13.60 6.79 -4.93
CA ALA A 75 -12.19 7.09 -5.24
C ALA A 75 -11.85 8.60 -5.22
N GLY A 76 -12.69 9.42 -4.59
CA GLY A 76 -12.56 10.87 -4.61
C GLY A 76 -13.11 11.47 -5.91
N PRO A 77 -13.07 12.81 -6.03
CA PRO A 77 -13.53 13.48 -7.25
C PRO A 77 -12.70 13.01 -8.45
N ASP A 78 -13.38 12.78 -9.57
CA ASP A 78 -12.72 12.48 -10.84
C ASP A 78 -11.66 13.53 -11.16
N PRO A 79 -10.56 13.15 -11.84
CA PRO A 79 -9.55 14.10 -12.29
C PRO A 79 -10.22 15.17 -13.15
N SER A 80 -10.37 16.36 -12.57
CA SER A 80 -11.08 17.48 -13.18
C SER A 80 -10.09 18.43 -13.81
N SER A 81 -10.38 18.88 -15.03
CA SER A 81 -9.66 19.97 -15.69
C SER A 81 -10.02 21.35 -15.15
N ALA A 82 -10.77 21.44 -14.04
CA ALA A 82 -11.21 22.73 -13.48
C ALA A 82 -10.05 23.67 -13.10
N PHE A 83 -8.86 23.13 -12.83
CA PHE A 83 -7.66 23.92 -12.56
C PHE A 83 -6.93 24.36 -13.84
N GLU A 84 -7.30 23.85 -15.00
CA GLU A 84 -6.62 24.12 -16.26
C GLU A 84 -7.05 25.47 -16.83
N THR A 85 -6.10 26.40 -16.90
CA THR A 85 -6.30 27.64 -17.65
C THR A 85 -6.15 27.36 -19.16
N GLN A 86 -6.71 28.24 -20.00
CA GLN A 86 -6.54 28.16 -21.45
C GLN A 86 -5.07 28.16 -21.90
N ALA A 87 -4.15 28.71 -21.09
CA ALA A 87 -2.72 28.63 -21.37
C ALA A 87 -2.16 27.23 -21.11
N ILE A 88 -2.55 26.60 -20.00
CA ILE A 88 -2.14 25.23 -19.64
C ILE A 88 -2.70 24.23 -20.65
N GLN A 89 -3.97 24.37 -21.06
CA GLN A 89 -4.58 23.48 -22.06
C GLN A 89 -3.80 23.48 -23.38
N ARG A 90 -3.46 24.67 -23.90
CA ARG A 90 -2.65 24.81 -25.12
C ARG A 90 -1.25 24.21 -24.96
N GLU A 91 -0.65 24.38 -23.79
CA GLU A 91 0.68 23.83 -23.53
C GLU A 91 0.66 22.29 -23.42
N MET A 92 -0.37 21.72 -22.80
CA MET A 92 -0.56 20.27 -22.75
C MET A 92 -0.77 19.67 -24.14
N GLU A 93 -1.55 20.33 -25.00
CA GLU A 93 -1.73 19.92 -26.40
C GLU A 93 -0.39 19.95 -27.17
N ARG A 94 0.39 21.04 -27.01
CA ARG A 94 1.72 21.16 -27.62
C ARG A 94 2.65 20.02 -27.20
N VAL A 95 2.70 19.71 -25.90
CA VAL A 95 3.53 18.64 -25.35
C VAL A 95 3.06 17.27 -25.85
N GLN A 96 1.75 17.03 -25.89
CA GLN A 96 1.18 15.77 -26.40
C GLN A 96 1.51 15.55 -27.87
N GLN A 97 1.47 16.61 -28.68
CA GLN A 97 1.88 16.60 -30.09
C GLN A 97 3.40 16.64 -30.29
N ARG A 98 4.18 16.71 -29.19
CA ARG A 98 5.66 16.82 -29.19
C ARG A 98 6.17 17.98 -30.04
N LEU A 99 5.38 19.04 -30.16
CA LEU A 99 5.79 20.24 -30.88
C LEU A 99 6.80 21.03 -30.05
N PRO A 100 7.83 21.64 -30.64
CA PRO A 100 8.74 22.53 -29.91
C PRO A 100 8.01 23.79 -29.41
N MET A 101 8.57 24.43 -28.39
CA MET A 101 8.05 25.71 -27.87
C MET A 101 8.20 26.83 -28.91
N GLU A 102 7.26 27.78 -28.92
CA GLU A 102 7.37 28.97 -29.77
C GLU A 102 8.59 29.82 -29.35
N PRO A 103 9.47 30.20 -30.29
CA PRO A 103 10.67 30.95 -29.95
C PRO A 103 10.33 32.37 -29.49
N LEU A 104 10.99 32.82 -28.41
CA LEU A 104 10.86 34.19 -27.92
C LEU A 104 11.56 35.17 -28.88
N SER A 105 10.84 36.20 -29.30
CA SER A 105 11.40 37.27 -30.13
C SER A 105 12.32 38.18 -29.32
N MET A 106 13.59 38.28 -29.73
CA MET A 106 14.59 39.16 -29.10
C MET A 106 14.71 40.52 -29.77
N LYS A 107 13.94 40.79 -30.85
CA LYS A 107 14.07 41.99 -31.70
C LYS A 107 14.01 43.32 -30.95
N ARG A 108 13.29 43.38 -29.83
CA ARG A 108 13.20 44.58 -28.99
C ARG A 108 14.51 44.92 -28.27
N TYR A 109 15.33 43.93 -27.99
CA TYR A 109 16.56 44.05 -27.20
C TYR A 109 17.82 44.04 -28.07
N GLU A 110 17.67 44.09 -29.40
CA GLU A 110 18.80 44.25 -30.29
C GLU A 110 19.40 45.64 -30.08
N LEU A 111 20.71 45.67 -29.80
CA LEU A 111 21.44 46.91 -29.63
C LEU A 111 21.50 47.62 -30.98
N PRO A 112 20.98 48.86 -31.13
CA PRO A 112 21.13 49.60 -32.36
C PRO A 112 22.63 49.85 -32.63
N PRO A 113 23.04 49.91 -33.91
CA PRO A 113 24.42 50.21 -34.26
C PRO A 113 24.82 51.61 -33.73
N PRO A 114 26.09 51.79 -33.32
CA PRO A 114 26.56 53.09 -32.82
C PRO A 114 26.51 54.17 -33.92
N PRO A 115 26.37 55.46 -33.55
CA PRO A 115 26.32 56.59 -34.47
C PRO A 115 27.66 56.88 -35.16
#